data_AF-A0A0B0D1T8-F1
#
_entry.id   AF-A0A0B0D1T8-F1
#
_cell.length_a   1.000
_cell.length_b   1.000
_cell.length_c   1.000
_cell.angle_alpha   90.00
_cell.angle_beta   90.00
_cell.angle_gamma   90.00
#
_symmetry.space_group_name_H-M   'P 1'
#
loop_
_entity.id
_entity.type
_entity.pdbx_description
1 polymer ?
#
loop_
_entity_poly.entity_id
_entity_poly.type
_entity_poly.pdbx_seq_one_letter_code
_entity_poly.pdbx_strand_id
1 'polypeptide(L)'
;MKQVKIMGVPLSHIDHKTLVKKLDEHVMLEEKSFVITVNPEIVMLANADTTYMNHLLKADYITADGIGIIRASQLLRDPLPERVTGYDLMIDLLSISNIKGYKIFLLGAQNHVLERVEQNLQHFYP
;
A
#
# COMPACT_ATOMS: atom_id res chain seq x y z
N MET A 1 -6.20 5.48 -14.01
CA MET A 1 -6.96 4.67 -13.02
C MET A 1 -8.01 5.56 -12.38
N LYS A 2 -9.22 5.05 -12.07
CA LYS A 2 -10.23 5.82 -11.33
C LYS A 2 -9.69 6.16 -9.93
N GLN A 3 -9.99 7.35 -9.43
CA GLN A 3 -9.60 7.80 -8.09
C GLN A 3 -10.82 8.35 -7.34
N VAL A 4 -10.80 8.23 -6.00
CA VAL A 4 -11.75 8.83 -5.07
C VAL A 4 -11.00 9.86 -4.25
N LYS A 5 -11.50 11.11 -4.21
CA LYS A 5 -10.85 12.18 -3.44
C LYS A 5 -11.44 12.29 -2.04
N ILE A 6 -10.60 12.13 -1.02
CA ILE A 6 -10.96 12.33 0.39
C ILE A 6 -10.05 13.41 0.95
N MET A 7 -10.62 14.57 1.30
CA MET A 7 -9.86 15.74 1.78
C MET A 7 -8.66 16.11 0.89
N GLY A 8 -8.86 16.05 -0.43
CA GLY A 8 -7.81 16.35 -1.41
C GLY A 8 -6.87 15.19 -1.75
N VAL A 9 -6.77 14.16 -0.90
CA VAL A 9 -5.96 12.95 -1.19
C VAL A 9 -6.66 12.13 -2.28
N PRO A 10 -5.99 11.78 -3.39
CA PRO A 10 -6.58 11.02 -4.50
C PRO A 10 -6.36 9.51 -4.33
N LEU A 11 -7.24 8.84 -3.58
CA LEU A 11 -7.12 7.40 -3.35
C LEU A 11 -7.44 6.61 -4.63
N SER A 12 -6.63 5.60 -4.91
CA SER A 12 -6.81 4.64 -5.98
C SER A 12 -8.10 3.84 -5.77
N HIS A 13 -9.01 3.87 -6.75
CA HIS A 13 -10.18 3.01 -6.74
C HIS A 13 -9.81 1.61 -7.23
N ILE A 14 -9.24 0.81 -6.32
CA ILE A 14 -8.67 -0.50 -6.60
C ILE A 14 -8.91 -1.45 -5.43
N ASP A 15 -9.23 -2.70 -5.72
CA ASP A 15 -9.25 -3.78 -4.74
C ASP A 15 -7.85 -4.41 -4.58
N HIS A 16 -7.63 -5.02 -3.43
CA HIS A 16 -6.42 -5.70 -2.98
C HIS A 16 -5.93 -6.72 -4.00
N LYS A 17 -6.81 -7.60 -4.46
CA LYS A 17 -6.45 -8.66 -5.43
C LYS A 17 -5.93 -8.06 -6.74
N THR A 18 -6.59 -7.02 -7.23
CA THR A 18 -6.20 -6.31 -8.45
C THR A 18 -4.88 -5.57 -8.25
N LEU A 19 -4.66 -4.96 -7.08
CA LEU A 19 -3.40 -4.30 -6.76
C LEU A 19 -2.24 -5.30 -6.70
N VAL A 20 -2.39 -6.42 -5.98
CA VAL A 20 -1.38 -7.48 -5.90
C VAL A 20 -0.99 -7.96 -7.30
N LYS A 21 -1.98 -8.25 -8.16
CA LYS A 21 -1.74 -8.66 -9.55
C LYS A 21 -0.96 -7.61 -10.34
N LYS A 22 -1.30 -6.34 -10.17
CA LYS A 22 -0.61 -5.24 -10.86
C LYS A 22 0.83 -5.07 -10.40
N LEU A 23 1.09 -5.16 -9.10
CA LEU A 23 2.45 -5.05 -8.58
C LEU A 23 3.31 -6.23 -9.02
N ASP A 24 2.75 -7.44 -9.04
CA ASP A 24 3.40 -8.62 -9.62
C ASP A 24 3.75 -8.42 -11.11
N GLU A 25 2.80 -7.92 -11.91
CA GLU A 25 3.04 -7.56 -13.32
C GLU A 25 4.15 -6.50 -13.46
N HIS A 26 4.14 -5.45 -12.62
CA HIS A 26 5.16 -4.40 -12.66
C HIS A 26 6.55 -4.94 -12.32
N VAL A 27 6.68 -5.83 -11.34
CA VAL A 27 7.96 -6.49 -11.03
C VAL A 27 8.46 -7.31 -12.22
N MET A 28 7.58 -8.05 -12.92
CA MET A 28 7.94 -8.81 -14.13
C MET A 28 8.43 -7.91 -15.27
N LEU A 29 7.86 -6.72 -15.39
CA LEU A 29 8.21 -5.74 -16.44
C LEU A 29 9.36 -4.81 -16.04
N GLU A 30 9.96 -5.02 -14.86
CA GLU A 30 10.99 -4.14 -14.28
C GLU A 30 10.52 -2.68 -14.11
N GLU A 31 9.22 -2.49 -13.92
CA GLU A 31 8.60 -1.19 -13.68
C GLU A 31 8.57 -0.87 -12.19
N LYS A 32 8.93 0.37 -11.86
CA LYS A 32 8.89 0.84 -10.47
C LYS A 32 7.46 1.10 -10.04
N SER A 33 7.17 0.87 -8.76
CA SER A 33 5.90 1.23 -8.15
C SER A 33 6.10 1.75 -6.74
N PHE A 34 5.47 2.89 -6.46
CA PHE A 34 5.40 3.48 -5.15
C PHE A 34 3.96 3.38 -4.63
N VAL A 35 3.79 2.58 -3.57
CA VAL A 35 2.50 2.31 -2.94
C VAL A 35 2.48 2.96 -1.57
N ILE A 36 1.41 3.69 -1.27
CA ILE A 36 1.15 4.25 0.05
C ILE A 36 -0.23 3.80 0.51
N THR A 37 -0.31 3.20 1.69
CA THR A 37 -1.55 2.80 2.34
C THR A 37 -1.98 3.88 3.32
N VAL A 38 -2.95 4.72 2.94
CA VAL A 38 -3.35 5.89 3.74
C VAL A 38 -4.46 5.54 4.72
N ASN A 39 -4.25 5.90 5.98
CA ASN A 39 -5.25 5.86 7.03
C ASN A 39 -5.78 7.28 7.33
N PRO A 40 -6.81 7.44 8.18
CA PRO A 40 -7.36 8.77 8.49
C PRO A 40 -6.32 9.77 9.02
N GLU A 41 -5.34 9.32 9.79
CA GLU A 41 -4.26 10.17 10.32
C GLU A 41 -3.40 10.75 9.19
N ILE A 42 -2.97 9.91 8.24
CA ILE A 42 -2.20 10.33 7.06
C ILE A 42 -3.00 11.32 6.20
N VAL A 43 -4.31 11.08 6.02
CA VAL A 43 -5.18 12.01 5.27
C VAL A 43 -5.30 13.36 5.97
N MET A 44 -5.47 13.38 7.29
CA MET A 44 -5.52 14.62 8.05
C MET A 44 -4.20 15.39 7.99
N LEU A 45 -3.07 14.69 8.11
CA LEU A 45 -1.74 15.29 7.99
C LEU A 45 -1.52 15.89 6.59
N ALA A 46 -1.87 15.15 5.54
CA ALA A 46 -1.77 15.62 4.16
C ALA A 46 -2.65 16.85 3.89
N ASN A 47 -3.84 16.91 4.49
CA ASN A 47 -4.71 18.07 4.37
C ASN A 47 -4.15 19.31 5.10
N ALA A 48 -3.40 19.11 6.18
CA ALA A 48 -2.80 20.21 6.96
C ALA A 48 -1.43 20.67 6.43
N ASP A 49 -0.68 19.79 5.74
CA ASP A 49 0.67 20.06 5.24
C ASP A 49 0.75 19.81 3.72
N THR A 50 0.87 20.90 2.97
CA THR A 50 0.99 20.86 1.50
C THR A 50 2.27 20.19 1.03
N THR A 51 3.36 20.27 1.78
CA THR A 51 4.60 19.56 1.46
C THR A 51 4.38 18.06 1.58
N TYR A 52 3.73 17.62 2.65
CA TYR A 52 3.39 16.21 2.85
C TYR A 52 2.45 15.68 1.76
N MET A 53 1.41 16.44 1.39
CA MET A 53 0.54 16.12 0.24
C MET A 53 1.35 15.96 -1.04
N ASN A 54 2.29 16.86 -1.34
CA ASN A 54 3.13 16.77 -2.54
C ASN A 54 4.01 15.51 -2.57
N HIS A 55 4.37 14.95 -1.42
CA HIS A 55 5.06 13.66 -1.36
C HIS A 55 4.10 12.49 -1.64
N LEU A 56 2.90 12.50 -1.06
CA LEU A 56 1.86 11.50 -1.33
C LEU A 56 1.50 11.42 -2.82
N LEU A 57 1.38 12.57 -3.48
CA LEU A 57 1.00 12.67 -4.90
C LEU A 57 2.04 12.05 -5.87
N LYS A 58 3.23 11.68 -5.37
CA LYS A 58 4.24 10.96 -6.17
C LYS A 58 4.00 9.45 -6.21
N ALA A 59 3.08 8.92 -5.40
CA ALA A 59 2.76 7.50 -5.38
C ALA A 59 1.96 7.08 -6.61
N ASP A 60 2.29 5.92 -7.15
CA ASP A 60 1.53 5.27 -8.22
C ASP A 60 0.19 4.74 -7.69
N TYR A 61 0.19 4.29 -6.42
CA TYR A 61 -1.00 3.77 -5.75
C TYR A 61 -1.15 4.39 -4.35
N ILE A 62 -2.28 5.04 -4.10
CA ILE A 62 -2.66 5.52 -2.78
C ILE A 62 -3.88 4.70 -2.33
N THR A 63 -3.70 3.72 -1.47
CA THR A 63 -4.75 2.76 -1.10
C THR A 63 -5.41 3.12 0.22
N ALA A 64 -6.64 2.64 0.43
CA ALA A 64 -7.38 2.92 1.66
C ALA A 64 -7.05 1.90 2.76
N ASP A 65 -6.34 2.35 3.79
CA ASP A 65 -6.09 1.59 4.99
C ASP A 65 -6.96 2.07 6.16
N GLY A 66 -7.86 1.21 6.60
CA GLY A 66 -8.73 1.49 7.73
C GLY A 66 -10.16 1.90 7.36
N ILE A 67 -11.08 1.60 8.28
CA ILE A 67 -12.51 1.72 8.04
C ILE A 67 -12.98 3.17 7.88
N GLY A 68 -12.29 4.14 8.51
CA GLY A 68 -12.64 5.56 8.42
C GLY A 68 -12.60 6.08 6.98
N ILE A 69 -11.62 5.66 6.20
CA ILE A 69 -11.46 6.03 4.79
C ILE A 69 -12.59 5.44 3.94
N ILE A 70 -12.93 4.16 4.16
CA ILE A 70 -14.04 3.49 3.47
C ILE A 70 -15.36 4.20 3.77
N ARG A 71 -15.63 4.51 5.04
CA ARG A 71 -16.85 5.24 5.43
C ARG A 71 -16.89 6.65 4.83
N ALA A 72 -15.77 7.37 4.81
CA ALA A 72 -15.69 8.68 4.18
C ALA A 72 -16.02 8.61 2.67
N SER A 73 -15.50 7.61 1.95
CA SER A 73 -15.82 7.41 0.52
C SER A 73 -17.32 7.18 0.27
N GLN A 74 -17.97 6.39 1.15
CA GLN A 74 -19.42 6.14 1.10
C GLN A 74 -20.24 7.41 1.36
N LEU A 75 -19.84 8.21 2.36
CA LEU A 75 -20.49 9.50 2.68
C LEU A 75 -20.40 10.50 1.52
N LEU A 76 -19.30 10.47 0.78
CA LEU A 76 -19.10 11.29 -0.43
C LEU A 76 -19.82 10.76 -1.67
N ARG A 77 -20.55 9.64 -1.57
CA ARG A 77 -21.23 8.95 -2.67
C ARG A 77 -20.30 8.51 -3.81
N ASP A 78 -19.01 8.33 -3.53
CA ASP A 78 -18.04 7.72 -4.43
C ASP A 78 -17.29 6.62 -3.67
N PRO A 79 -17.92 5.45 -3.47
CA PRO A 79 -17.40 4.42 -2.60
C PRO A 79 -16.14 3.80 -3.20
N LEU A 80 -15.13 3.61 -2.35
CA LEU A 80 -14.00 2.74 -2.63
C LEU A 80 -14.44 1.27 -2.61
N PRO A 81 -13.83 0.40 -3.44
CA PRO A 81 -14.28 -0.99 -3.56
C PRO A 81 -14.07 -1.76 -2.26
N GLU A 82 -12.93 -1.56 -1.60
CA GLU A 82 -12.62 -2.20 -0.32
C GLU A 82 -11.48 -1.52 0.43
N ARG A 83 -11.22 -2.02 1.64
CA ARG A 83 -10.05 -1.66 2.45
C ARG A 83 -8.85 -2.51 2.01
N VAL A 84 -7.73 -1.85 1.75
CA VAL A 84 -6.48 -2.47 1.30
C VAL A 84 -5.37 -2.08 2.27
N THR A 85 -5.00 -3.02 3.16
CA THR A 85 -4.02 -2.76 4.21
C THR A 85 -2.60 -3.01 3.72
N GLY A 86 -1.63 -2.27 4.27
CA GLY A 86 -0.22 -2.49 3.94
C GLY A 86 0.29 -3.86 4.40
N TYR A 87 -0.23 -4.36 5.53
CA TYR A 87 0.16 -5.66 6.08
C TYR A 87 -0.26 -6.81 5.15
N ASP A 88 -1.54 -6.87 4.78
CA ASP A 88 -2.05 -7.94 3.92
C ASP A 88 -1.35 -7.89 2.55
N LEU A 89 -1.09 -6.66 2.04
CA LEU A 89 -0.40 -6.47 0.77
C LEU A 89 1.03 -7.03 0.82
N MET A 90 1.75 -6.76 1.91
CA MET A 90 3.08 -7.30 2.14
C MET A 90 3.06 -8.83 2.18
N ILE A 91 2.12 -9.44 2.91
CA ILE A 91 2.01 -10.90 3.03
C ILE A 91 1.79 -11.59 1.67
N ASP A 92 0.91 -11.05 0.84
CA ASP A 92 0.68 -11.61 -0.50
C ASP A 92 1.87 -11.42 -1.43
N LEU A 93 2.54 -10.26 -1.38
CA LEU A 93 3.75 -10.02 -2.16
C LEU A 93 4.92 -10.91 -1.71
N LEU A 94 5.07 -11.18 -0.42
CA LEU A 94 6.04 -12.16 0.10
C LEU A 94 5.74 -13.57 -0.42
N SER A 95 4.47 -13.97 -0.41
CA SER A 95 4.05 -15.28 -0.92
C SER A 95 4.35 -15.43 -2.41
N ILE A 96 4.07 -14.39 -3.21
CA ILE A 96 4.40 -14.36 -4.64
C ILE A 96 5.92 -14.39 -4.84
N SER A 97 6.66 -13.62 -4.04
CA SER A 97 8.12 -13.58 -4.11
C SER A 97 8.74 -14.94 -3.83
N ASN A 98 8.17 -15.72 -2.91
CA ASN A 98 8.61 -17.09 -2.62
C ASN A 98 8.47 -18.01 -3.84
N ILE A 99 7.34 -17.89 -4.54
CA ILE A 99 7.03 -18.72 -5.71
C ILE A 99 7.89 -18.31 -6.92
N LYS A 100 8.09 -17.00 -7.11
CA LYS A 100 8.71 -16.44 -8.33
C LYS A 100 10.18 -16.06 -8.19
N GLY A 101 10.73 -16.12 -6.98
CA GLY A 101 12.13 -15.78 -6.69
C GLY A 101 12.43 -14.28 -6.74
N TYR A 102 11.46 -13.43 -6.39
CA TYR A 102 11.72 -11.99 -6.31
C TYR A 102 12.61 -11.64 -5.13
N LYS A 103 13.52 -10.70 -5.35
CA LYS A 103 14.43 -10.20 -4.31
C LYS A 103 13.69 -9.21 -3.44
N ILE A 104 13.79 -9.41 -2.13
CA ILE A 104 13.18 -8.55 -1.13
C ILE A 104 14.29 -7.77 -0.42
N PHE A 105 14.04 -6.50 -0.16
CA PHE A 105 14.89 -5.66 0.68
C PHE A 105 14.03 -5.05 1.79
N LEU A 106 14.49 -5.17 3.03
CA LEU A 106 13.80 -4.66 4.22
C LEU A 106 14.53 -3.42 4.75
N LEU A 107 13.81 -2.32 4.92
CA LEU A 107 14.36 -1.06 5.41
C LEU A 107 13.49 -0.48 6.52
N GLY A 108 14.13 -0.13 7.64
CA GLY A 108 13.48 0.50 8.81
C GLY A 108 13.70 -0.30 10.10
N ALA A 109 12.98 0.08 11.15
CA ALA A 109 13.05 -0.55 12.49
C ALA A 109 14.47 -0.58 13.11
N GLN A 110 14.62 -1.26 14.24
CA GLN A 110 15.91 -1.52 14.88
C GLN A 110 16.51 -2.82 14.34
N ASN A 111 17.84 -2.96 14.34
CA ASN A 111 18.54 -4.12 13.77
C ASN A 111 17.99 -5.46 14.26
N HIS A 112 17.81 -5.63 15.58
CA HIS A 112 17.30 -6.87 16.16
C HIS A 112 15.86 -7.22 15.71
N VAL A 113 15.07 -6.21 15.30
CA VAL A 113 13.73 -6.42 14.73
C VAL A 113 13.86 -6.92 13.30
N LEU A 114 14.74 -6.33 12.49
CA LEU A 114 15.00 -6.78 11.13
C LEU A 114 15.57 -8.20 11.09
N GLU A 115 16.51 -8.53 11.96
CA GLU A 115 17.06 -9.89 12.11
C GLU A 115 15.95 -10.91 12.40
N ARG A 116 15.00 -10.55 13.26
CA ARG A 116 13.85 -11.41 13.56
C ARG A 116 12.88 -11.53 12.39
N VAL A 117 12.66 -10.46 11.64
CA VAL A 117 11.84 -10.53 10.42
C VAL A 117 12.50 -11.44 9.39
N GLU A 118 13.80 -11.31 9.16
CA GLU A 118 14.54 -12.19 8.24
C GLU A 118 14.42 -13.67 8.63
N GLN A 119 14.60 -14.00 9.91
CA GLN A 119 14.41 -15.36 10.43
C GLN A 119 12.99 -15.88 10.19
N ASN A 120 11.97 -15.05 10.44
CA ASN A 120 10.59 -15.42 10.18
C ASN A 120 10.33 -15.63 8.69
N LEU A 121 10.89 -14.78 7.82
CA LEU A 121 10.72 -14.91 6.38
C LEU A 121 11.31 -16.23 5.87
N GLN A 122 12.53 -16.58 6.30
CA GLN A 122 13.15 -17.87 5.95
C GLN A 122 12.35 -19.09 6.46
N HIS A 123 11.61 -18.92 7.55
CA HIS A 123 10.77 -20.00 8.10
C HIS A 123 9.42 -20.15 7.38
N PHE A 124 8.72 -19.04 7.14
CA PHE A 124 7.38 -19.05 6.54
C PHE A 124 7.39 -19.06 5.01
N TYR A 125 8.48 -18.62 4.39
CA TYR A 125 8.68 -18.51 2.94
C TYR A 125 10.05 -19.09 2.54
N PRO A 126 10.19 -20.43 2.54
CA PRO A 126 11.43 -21.11 2.14
C PRO A 126 11.60 -21.26 0.62
#